data_AF-A0A4D8QAG5-F1
#
_entry.id   AF-A0A4D8QAG5-F1
#
_cell.length_a   1.000
_cell.length_b   1.000
_cell.length_c   1.000
_cell.angle_alpha   90.00
_cell.angle_beta   90.00
_cell.angle_gamma   90.00
#
_symmetry.space_group_name_H-M   'P 1'
#
loop_
_entity.id
_entity.type
_entity.pdbx_description
1 polymer ?
#
loop_
_entity_poly.entity_id
_entity_poly.type
_entity_poly.pdbx_seq_one_letter_code
_entity_poly.pdbx_strand_id
1 'polypeptide(L)'
;MLVEARIIGRVVGAADTERLSYVRRATYYRDAGGNVTLQGAVQTIGTDTEVTSTADATLAVDTTAQTVSVRVTGVASKRIAWTASITVNRTSEETSYAA
;
A
#
# COMPACT_ATOMS: atom_id res chain seq x y z
N MET A 1 9.59 -10.73 -1.49
CA MET A 1 8.23 -10.68 -0.89
C MET A 1 7.34 -9.84 -1.77
N LEU A 2 6.15 -10.33 -2.11
CA LEU A 2 5.14 -9.57 -2.85
C LEU A 2 4.08 -9.05 -1.87
N VAL A 3 3.74 -7.76 -1.97
CA VAL A 3 2.71 -7.11 -1.15
C VAL A 3 1.65 -6.52 -2.07
N GLU A 4 0.39 -6.80 -1.78
CA GLU A 4 -0.77 -6.13 -2.36
C GLU A 4 -1.58 -5.47 -1.25
N ALA A 5 -1.98 -4.22 -1.44
CA ALA A 5 -2.84 -3.49 -0.53
C ALA A 5 -4.06 -2.96 -1.25
N ARG A 6 -5.24 -3.25 -0.71
CA ARG A 6 -6.51 -2.63 -1.11
C ARG A 6 -6.86 -1.59 -0.07
N ILE A 7 -6.93 -0.33 -0.49
CA ILE A 7 -7.02 0.82 0.39
C ILE A 7 -8.30 1.57 0.03
N ILE A 8 -9.13 1.81 1.03
CA ILE A 8 -10.43 2.46 0.87
C ILE A 8 -10.46 3.65 1.81
N GLY A 9 -10.83 4.81 1.28
CA GLY A 9 -11.10 6.02 2.04
C GLY A 9 -12.58 6.40 1.93
N ARG A 10 -13.17 6.85 3.04
CA ARG A 10 -14.51 7.41 3.07
C ARG A 10 -14.49 8.78 3.74
N VAL A 11 -14.88 9.80 2.99
CA VAL A 11 -15.03 11.15 3.52
C VAL A 11 -16.22 11.16 4.50
N VAL A 12 -16.01 11.70 5.70
CA VAL A 12 -17.05 11.74 6.74
C VAL A 12 -18.11 12.75 6.35
N GLY A 13 -19.39 12.34 6.38
CA GLY A 13 -20.53 13.19 6.03
C GLY A 13 -20.73 13.40 4.52
N ALA A 14 -19.94 12.74 3.69
CA ALA A 14 -20.02 12.82 2.24
C ALA A 14 -21.08 11.88 1.66
N ALA A 15 -21.52 12.19 0.43
CA ALA A 15 -22.35 11.29 -0.35
C ALA A 15 -21.57 10.03 -0.75
N ASP A 16 -22.28 8.93 -1.02
CA ASP A 16 -21.67 7.65 -1.39
C ASP A 16 -20.86 7.70 -2.70
N THR A 17 -20.99 8.76 -3.48
CA THR A 17 -20.19 9.00 -4.69
C THR A 17 -18.79 9.52 -4.39
N GLU A 18 -18.50 10.06 -3.20
CA GLU A 18 -17.17 10.56 -2.81
C GLU A 18 -16.29 9.46 -2.18
N ARG A 19 -16.33 8.26 -2.75
CA ARG A 19 -15.50 7.13 -2.31
C ARG A 19 -14.09 7.24 -2.86
N LEU A 20 -13.13 6.82 -2.06
CA LEU A 20 -11.73 6.71 -2.43
C LEU A 20 -11.35 5.23 -2.46
N SER A 21 -10.79 4.76 -3.57
CA SER A 21 -10.35 3.37 -3.68
C SER A 21 -9.07 3.26 -4.48
N TYR A 22 -8.11 2.55 -3.91
CA TYR A 22 -6.78 2.33 -4.47
C TYR A 22 -6.41 0.86 -4.30
N VAL A 23 -5.77 0.30 -5.32
CA VAL A 23 -5.08 -0.99 -5.19
C VAL A 23 -3.63 -0.81 -5.58
N ARG A 24 -2.75 -1.19 -4.67
CA ARG A 24 -1.30 -1.03 -4.80
C ARG A 24 -0.62 -2.37 -4.68
N ARG A 25 0.28 -2.68 -5.62
CA ARG A 25 1.05 -3.93 -5.62
C ARG A 25 2.52 -3.65 -5.84
N ALA A 26 3.38 -4.26 -5.05
CA ALA A 26 4.81 -4.05 -5.13
C ALA A 26 5.59 -5.26 -4.63
N THR A 27 6.78 -5.46 -5.19
CA THR A 27 7.74 -6.47 -4.74
C THR A 27 8.82 -5.81 -3.91
N TYR A 28 9.13 -6.39 -2.76
CA TYR A 28 10.18 -5.93 -1.86
C TYR A 28 11.16 -7.06 -1.61
N TYR A 29 12.42 -6.69 -1.42
CA TYR A 29 13.49 -7.59 -1.03
C TYR A 29 14.35 -6.96 0.07
N ARG A 30 15.20 -7.78 0.68
CA ARG A 30 16.16 -7.35 1.68
C ARG A 30 17.38 -8.26 1.57
N ASP A 31 18.54 -7.66 1.28
CA ASP A 31 19.81 -8.37 1.29
C ASP A 31 20.26 -8.65 2.74
N ALA A 32 21.16 -9.62 2.92
CA ALA A 32 21.72 -9.91 4.23
C ALA A 32 22.41 -8.66 4.82
N GLY A 33 21.95 -8.20 5.99
CA GLY A 33 22.43 -6.96 6.62
C GLY A 33 21.97 -5.65 5.96
N GLY A 34 21.19 -5.72 4.87
CA GLY A 34 20.69 -4.56 4.13
C GLY A 34 19.36 -4.01 4.65
N ASN A 35 18.89 -2.93 4.03
CA ASN A 35 17.57 -2.36 4.27
C ASN A 35 16.50 -3.06 3.41
N VAL A 36 15.24 -3.09 3.89
CA VAL A 36 14.11 -3.35 2.99
C VAL A 36 14.17 -2.38 1.82
N THR A 37 14.07 -2.93 0.61
CA THR A 37 14.17 -2.18 -0.64
C THR A 37 13.04 -2.55 -1.58
N LEU A 38 12.47 -1.56 -2.26
CA LEU A 38 11.49 -1.75 -3.32
C LEU A 38 12.19 -2.30 -4.57
N GLN A 39 11.71 -3.43 -5.10
CA GLN A 39 12.15 -3.97 -6.37
C GLN A 39 11.24 -3.44 -7.48
N GLY A 40 11.76 -2.53 -8.30
CA GLY A 40 10.99 -1.87 -9.35
C GLY A 40 10.16 -0.71 -8.81
N ALA A 41 8.85 -0.74 -9.05
CA ALA A 41 7.94 0.35 -8.68
C ALA A 41 6.68 -0.17 -7.95
N VAL A 42 6.02 0.71 -7.20
CA VAL A 42 4.67 0.45 -6.71
C VAL A 42 3.71 0.60 -7.88
N GLN A 43 2.97 -0.47 -8.18
CA GLN A 43 2.03 -0.53 -9.28
C GLN A 43 0.63 -0.16 -8.80
N THR A 44 -0.08 0.64 -9.60
CA THR A 44 -1.53 0.80 -9.49
C THR A 44 -2.22 -0.35 -10.23
N ILE A 45 -3.10 -1.06 -9.53
CA ILE A 45 -3.87 -2.16 -10.12
C ILE A 45 -5.30 -1.68 -10.37
N GLY A 46 -5.69 -1.64 -11.64
CA GLY A 46 -6.98 -1.08 -12.04
C GLY A 46 -6.98 0.45 -12.04
N THR A 47 -8.17 1.04 -11.89
CA THR A 47 -8.35 2.49 -11.88
C THR A 47 -8.63 2.94 -10.46
N ASP A 48 -7.87 3.93 -10.01
CA ASP A 48 -8.15 4.58 -8.73
C ASP A 48 -9.47 5.33 -8.82
N THR A 49 -10.30 5.15 -7.81
CA THR A 49 -11.50 5.96 -7.64
C THR A 49 -11.15 7.13 -6.74
N GLU A 50 -11.11 8.33 -7.29
CA GLU A 50 -10.80 9.53 -6.55
C GLU A 50 -11.68 10.69 -7.04
N VAL A 51 -12.79 10.91 -6.35
CA VAL A 51 -13.70 12.04 -6.65
C VAL A 51 -13.20 13.33 -5.99
N THR A 52 -12.46 13.19 -4.89
CA THR A 52 -11.74 14.29 -4.23
C THR A 52 -10.33 14.37 -4.75
N SER A 53 -10.07 15.31 -5.67
CA SER A 53 -8.72 15.62 -6.12
C SER A 53 -7.77 15.83 -4.95
N THR A 54 -6.54 15.32 -5.05
CA THR A 54 -5.40 15.49 -4.12
C THR A 54 -5.31 14.48 -2.97
N ALA A 55 -6.24 13.52 -2.90
CA ALA A 55 -6.01 12.36 -2.05
C ALA A 55 -4.96 11.45 -2.71
N ASP A 56 -4.33 10.58 -1.94
CA ASP A 56 -3.49 9.52 -2.52
C ASP A 56 -3.36 8.36 -1.52
N ALA A 57 -3.03 7.19 -2.04
CA ALA A 57 -2.62 6.06 -1.23
C ALA A 57 -1.51 5.28 -1.93
N THR A 58 -0.48 4.89 -1.17
CA THR A 58 0.69 4.16 -1.69
C THR A 58 1.25 3.20 -0.66
N LEU A 59 2.28 2.45 -1.06
CA LEU A 59 3.09 1.62 -0.16
C LEU A 59 4.44 2.32 0.07
N ALA A 60 4.75 2.60 1.33
CA ALA A 60 5.97 3.28 1.73
C ALA A 60 6.93 2.32 2.46
N VAL A 61 8.21 2.42 2.13
CA VAL A 61 9.28 1.73 2.85
C VAL A 61 9.76 2.62 3.99
N ASP A 62 9.85 2.04 5.19
CA ASP A 62 10.55 2.63 6.33
C ASP A 62 11.84 1.85 6.57
N THR A 63 12.97 2.48 6.25
CA THR A 63 14.31 1.87 6.40
C THR A 63 14.85 2.00 7.83
N THR A 64 14.24 2.79 8.70
CA THR A 64 14.60 2.82 10.12
C THR A 64 13.92 1.67 10.85
N ALA A 65 12.61 1.51 10.66
CA ALA A 65 11.83 0.43 11.25
C ALA A 65 11.94 -0.91 10.49
N GLN A 66 12.52 -0.91 9.27
CA GLN A 66 12.62 -2.06 8.38
C GLN A 66 11.24 -2.65 8.02
N THR A 67 10.28 -1.77 7.72
CA THR A 67 8.90 -2.18 7.41
C THR A 67 8.44 -1.63 6.07
N VAL A 68 7.39 -2.25 5.55
CA VAL A 68 6.57 -1.70 4.47
C VAL A 68 5.20 -1.41 5.06
N SER A 69 4.69 -0.20 4.84
CA SER A 69 3.41 0.24 5.36
C SER A 69 2.56 0.90 4.27
N VAL A 70 1.25 0.88 4.47
CA VAL A 70 0.34 1.71 3.68
C VAL A 70 0.49 3.15 4.14
N ARG A 71 0.67 4.07 3.19
CA ARG A 71 0.69 5.51 3.43
C ARG A 71 -0.46 6.15 2.67
N VAL A 72 -1.25 6.95 3.36
CA VAL A 72 -2.37 7.70 2.78
C VAL A 72 -2.13 9.20 2.91
N THR A 73 -2.56 9.94 1.90
CA THR A 73 -2.59 11.40 1.87
C THR A 73 -4.04 11.85 1.93
N GLY A 74 -4.38 12.60 2.97
CA GLY A 74 -5.71 13.20 3.10
C GLY A 74 -5.88 14.45 2.26
N VAL A 75 -7.10 14.99 2.25
CA VAL A 75 -7.41 16.27 1.59
C VAL A 75 -7.62 17.35 2.65
N ALA A 76 -7.09 18.55 2.41
CA ALA A 76 -7.27 19.69 3.31
C ALA A 76 -8.76 19.94 3.59
N SER A 77 -9.07 20.27 4.84
CA SER A 77 -10.45 20.53 5.30
C SER A 77 -11.43 19.36 5.18
N LYS A 78 -10.97 18.15 4.83
CA LYS A 78 -11.80 16.94 4.81
C LYS A 78 -11.31 15.94 5.85
N ARG A 79 -12.25 15.33 6.58
CA ARG A 79 -11.98 14.18 7.44
C ARG A 79 -12.24 12.91 6.66
N ILE A 80 -11.22 12.06 6.52
CA ILE A 80 -11.30 10.81 5.76
C ILE A 80 -10.99 9.64 6.69
N ALA A 81 -11.93 8.69 6.80
CA ALA A 81 -11.69 7.42 7.45
C ALA A 81 -11.08 6.45 6.44
N TRP A 82 -9.92 5.88 6.77
CA TRP A 82 -9.18 4.97 5.91
C TRP A 82 -9.21 3.55 6.44
N THR A 83 -9.25 2.58 5.54
CA THR A 83 -9.10 1.17 5.85
C THR A 83 -8.22 0.55 4.78
N ALA A 84 -7.30 -0.33 5.19
CA ALA A 84 -6.45 -1.06 4.26
C ALA A 84 -6.51 -2.56 4.58
N SER A 85 -6.65 -3.37 3.53
CA SER A 85 -6.44 -4.82 3.59
C SER A 85 -5.13 -5.13 2.87
N ILE A 86 -4.21 -5.81 3.55
CA ILE A 86 -2.88 -6.10 3.04
C ILE A 86 -2.72 -7.61 2.90
N THR A 87 -2.38 -8.07 1.70
CA THR A 87 -2.00 -9.46 1.41
C THR A 87 -0.50 -9.51 1.18
N VAL A 88 0.18 -10.41 1.89
CA VAL A 88 1.63 -10.58 1.83
C VAL A 88 1.94 -11.99 1.39
N ASN A 89 2.58 -12.12 0.22
CA ASN A 89 3.10 -13.39 -0.29
C ASN A 89 4.60 -13.44 -0.01
N ARG A 90 4.99 -14.33 0.91
CA ARG A 90 6.38 -14.59 1.28
C ARG A 90 6.80 -15.95 0.73
N THR A 91 8.00 -16.02 0.19
CA THR A 91 8.69 -17.27 -0.12
C THR A 91 9.89 -17.31 0.81
N SER A 92 9.94 -18.27 1.73
CA SER A 92 11.08 -18.52 2.61
C SER A 92 11.97 -19.62 2.03
N GLU A 93 13.29 -19.46 2.15
CA GLU A 93 14.27 -20.50 1.76
C GLU A 93 14.05 -21.83 2.50
N GLU A 94 13.56 -21.79 3.74
CA GLU A 94 13.24 -22.99 4.56
C GLU A 94 12.18 -23.90 3.92
N THR A 95 11.44 -23.41 2.92
CA THR A 95 10.42 -24.17 2.18
C THR A 95 10.77 -24.38 0.70
N SER A 96 11.90 -23.82 0.23
CA SER A 96 12.19 -23.71 -1.21
C SER A 96 13.53 -24.33 -1.63
N TYR A 97 14.45 -24.61 -0.69
CA TYR A 97 15.74 -25.27 -0.96
C TYR A 97 15.94 -26.59 -0.20
N ALA A 98 14.87 -27.17 0.34
CA ALA A 98 14.87 -28.58 0.76
C ALA A 98 14.60 -29.48 -0.47
N ALA A 99 15.56 -29.52 -1.39
CA ALA A 99 15.67 -30.54 -2.44
C ALA A 99 17.13 -30.69 -2.86
#